data_AF-A0A0A2M815-F1
#
_entry.id   AF-A0A0A2M815-F1
#
_cell.length_a   1.000
_cell.length_b   1.000
_cell.length_c   1.000
_cell.angle_alpha   90.00
_cell.angle_beta   90.00
_cell.angle_gamma   90.00
#
_symmetry.space_group_name_H-M   'P 1'
#
loop_
_entity.id
_entity.type
_entity.pdbx_description
1 polymer ?
#
loop_
_entity_poly.entity_id
_entity_poly.type
_entity_poly.pdbx_seq_one_letter_code
_entity_poly.pdbx_strand_id
1 'polypeptide(L)'
;MAVKENTQQKGLSNPAALALASSPAGQQAIGGAIDTTLKVAKITAIVAVLSIGGYIAYRMYKNRFVSMATNSKYPKSNITKDQAKAKAEALYQAMHGWGANLDTVLETLAGLNYNGYVEVFNAFGKRSPAIGSDMTLTEWLNNQFTSSYDRTQINFILPGIL
;
A
#
# COMPACT_ATOMS: atom_id res chain seq x y z
N MET A 1 26.65 -48.37 -16.95
CA MET A 1 27.27 -47.09 -16.56
C MET A 1 27.11 -46.12 -17.73
N ALA A 2 26.32 -45.07 -17.58
CA ALA A 2 26.07 -44.12 -18.67
C ALA A 2 27.14 -43.00 -18.64
N VAL A 3 27.88 -42.86 -19.73
CA VAL A 3 28.83 -41.77 -19.95
C VAL A 3 28.03 -40.50 -20.23
N LYS A 4 28.13 -39.49 -19.36
CA LYS A 4 27.54 -38.17 -19.57
C LYS A 4 28.35 -37.45 -20.65
N GLU A 5 27.73 -37.20 -21.78
CA GLU A 5 28.30 -36.40 -22.87
C GLU A 5 28.49 -34.96 -22.38
N ASN A 6 29.76 -34.53 -22.30
CA ASN A 6 30.14 -33.21 -21.82
C ASN A 6 30.00 -32.19 -22.97
N THR A 7 28.80 -31.62 -23.11
CA THR A 7 28.42 -30.70 -24.20
C THR A 7 29.08 -29.31 -24.13
N GLN A 8 29.92 -29.04 -23.11
CA GLN A 8 30.55 -27.73 -22.90
C GLN A 8 31.83 -27.47 -23.72
N GLN A 9 32.40 -28.47 -24.43
CA GLN A 9 33.73 -28.35 -25.08
C GLN A 9 33.71 -28.23 -26.61
N LYS A 10 32.53 -28.18 -27.24
CA LYS A 10 32.40 -28.28 -28.71
C LYS A 10 32.65 -26.97 -29.47
N GLY A 11 32.77 -25.83 -28.79
CA GLY A 11 32.95 -24.51 -29.42
C GLY A 11 34.36 -23.92 -29.33
N LEU A 12 35.04 -24.06 -28.20
CA LEU A 12 36.34 -23.39 -27.94
C LEU A 12 37.56 -24.19 -28.42
N SER A 13 37.39 -25.46 -28.77
CA SER A 13 38.49 -26.37 -29.15
C SER A 13 38.76 -26.40 -30.66
N ASN A 14 37.99 -25.65 -31.46
CA ASN A 14 38.13 -25.59 -32.92
C ASN A 14 39.17 -24.52 -33.30
N PRO A 15 40.31 -24.88 -33.91
CA PRO A 15 41.36 -23.92 -34.28
C PRO A 15 40.86 -22.81 -35.20
N ALA A 16 39.86 -23.08 -36.05
CA ALA A 16 39.25 -22.07 -36.91
C ALA A 16 38.40 -21.06 -36.13
N ALA A 17 37.68 -21.51 -35.09
CA ALA A 17 36.93 -20.62 -34.20
C ALA A 17 37.88 -19.75 -33.36
N LEU A 18 39.00 -20.31 -32.91
CA LEU A 18 40.05 -19.57 -32.21
C LEU A 18 40.73 -18.55 -33.14
N ALA A 19 41.07 -18.92 -34.37
CA ALA A 19 41.66 -18.00 -35.35
C ALA A 19 40.71 -16.86 -35.72
N LEU A 20 39.42 -17.16 -35.90
CA LEU A 20 38.39 -16.14 -36.15
C LEU A 20 38.21 -15.22 -34.95
N ALA A 21 38.13 -15.74 -33.71
CA ALA A 21 38.05 -14.95 -32.50
C ALA A 21 39.30 -14.07 -32.28
N SER A 22 40.47 -14.54 -32.72
CA SER A 22 41.74 -13.81 -32.64
C SER A 22 41.91 -12.76 -33.75
N SER A 23 41.15 -12.87 -34.84
CA SER A 23 41.20 -11.91 -35.94
C SER A 23 40.67 -10.53 -35.51
N PRO A 24 41.09 -9.42 -36.13
CA PRO A 24 40.58 -8.09 -35.80
C PRO A 24 39.05 -8.00 -35.86
N ALA A 25 38.42 -8.65 -36.85
CA ALA A 25 36.97 -8.68 -37.01
C ALA A 25 36.27 -9.49 -35.90
N GLY A 26 36.85 -10.62 -35.47
CA GLY A 26 36.30 -11.43 -34.38
C GLY A 26 36.44 -10.75 -33.01
N GLN A 27 37.59 -10.12 -32.74
CA GLN A 27 37.78 -9.33 -31.51
C GLN A 27 36.79 -8.14 -31.47
N GLN A 28 36.54 -7.49 -32.60
CA GLN A 28 35.57 -6.40 -32.70
C GLN A 28 34.12 -6.88 -32.51
N ALA A 29 33.75 -8.04 -33.04
CA ALA A 29 32.43 -8.65 -32.83
C ALA A 29 32.22 -9.07 -31.36
N ILE A 30 33.23 -9.66 -30.72
CA ILE A 30 33.21 -10.01 -29.29
C ILE A 30 33.12 -8.75 -28.43
N GLY A 31 33.93 -7.73 -28.71
CA GLY A 31 33.86 -6.43 -28.04
C GLY A 31 32.48 -5.76 -28.16
N GLY A 32 31.92 -5.73 -29.38
CA GLY A 32 30.58 -5.20 -29.63
C GLY A 32 29.47 -5.99 -28.93
N ALA A 33 29.61 -7.33 -28.84
CA ALA A 33 28.68 -8.18 -28.10
C ALA A 33 28.75 -7.89 -26.58
N ILE A 34 29.96 -7.79 -26.02
CA ILE A 34 30.17 -7.45 -24.60
C ILE A 34 29.61 -6.06 -24.28
N ASP A 35 29.88 -5.06 -25.11
CA ASP A 35 29.34 -3.70 -24.93
C ASP A 35 27.82 -3.68 -25.00
N THR A 36 27.22 -4.45 -25.91
CA THR A 36 25.77 -4.59 -26.02
C THR A 36 25.19 -5.27 -24.78
N THR A 37 25.80 -6.37 -24.31
CA THR A 37 25.39 -7.06 -23.08
C THR A 37 25.49 -6.14 -21.87
N LEU A 38 26.57 -5.37 -21.73
CA LEU A 38 26.73 -4.41 -20.63
C LEU A 38 25.71 -3.27 -20.71
N LYS A 39 25.40 -2.76 -21.90
CA LYS A 39 24.34 -1.75 -22.10
C LYS A 39 22.97 -2.29 -21.73
N VAL A 40 22.61 -3.47 -22.21
CA VAL A 40 21.33 -4.12 -21.88
C VAL A 40 21.25 -4.38 -20.37
N ALA A 41 22.29 -4.93 -19.76
CA ALA A 41 22.33 -5.18 -18.31
C ALA A 41 22.14 -3.89 -17.49
N LYS A 42 22.79 -2.79 -17.88
CA LYS A 42 22.60 -1.48 -17.24
C LYS A 42 21.16 -0.97 -17.38
N ILE A 43 20.59 -1.03 -18.59
CA ILE A 43 19.21 -0.60 -18.83
C ILE A 43 18.24 -1.46 -18.01
N THR A 44 18.40 -2.77 -18.01
CA THR A 44 17.58 -3.70 -17.23
C THR A 44 17.67 -3.39 -15.74
N ALA A 45 18.87 -3.15 -15.20
CA ALA A 45 19.04 -2.77 -13.81
C ALA A 45 18.32 -1.45 -13.46
N ILE A 46 18.43 -0.43 -14.32
CA ILE A 46 17.73 0.85 -14.15
C ILE A 46 16.21 0.65 -14.16
N VAL A 47 15.69 -0.09 -15.14
CA VAL A 47 14.25 -0.37 -15.25
C VAL A 47 13.75 -1.13 -14.02
N ALA A 48 14.51 -2.12 -13.53
CA ALA A 48 14.17 -2.87 -12.33
C ALA A 48 14.08 -1.97 -11.09
N VAL A 49 15.09 -1.12 -10.85
CA VAL A 49 15.09 -0.17 -9.73
C VAL A 49 13.93 0.81 -9.83
N LEU A 50 13.70 1.39 -11.01
CA LEU A 50 12.59 2.33 -11.23
C LEU A 50 11.22 1.67 -11.05
N SER A 51 11.09 0.41 -11.47
CA SER A 51 9.84 -0.34 -11.34
C SER A 51 9.53 -0.66 -9.87
N ILE A 52 10.52 -1.14 -9.11
CA ILE A 52 10.38 -1.42 -7.68
C ILE A 52 10.14 -0.13 -6.91
N GLY A 53 10.97 0.90 -7.13
CA GLY A 53 10.83 2.19 -6.47
C GLY A 53 9.49 2.86 -6.79
N GLY A 54 9.08 2.82 -8.07
CA GLY A 54 7.80 3.33 -8.53
C GLY A 54 6.62 2.61 -7.90
N TYR A 55 6.67 1.28 -7.78
CA TYR A 55 5.63 0.51 -7.10
C TYR A 55 5.51 0.86 -5.62
N ILE A 56 6.64 0.96 -4.90
CA ILE A 56 6.66 1.35 -3.48
C ILE A 56 6.10 2.77 -3.31
N ALA A 57 6.55 3.73 -4.13
CA ALA A 57 6.05 5.10 -4.11
C ALA A 57 4.55 5.19 -4.40
N TYR A 58 4.07 4.43 -5.39
CA TYR A 58 2.65 4.33 -5.73
C TYR A 58 1.82 3.78 -4.56
N ARG A 59 2.30 2.72 -3.89
CA ARG A 59 1.64 2.15 -2.71
C ARG A 59 1.60 3.14 -1.55
N MET A 60 2.70 3.85 -1.27
CA MET A 60 2.71 4.89 -0.24
C MET A 60 1.74 6.03 -0.55
N TYR A 61 1.68 6.48 -1.81
CA TYR A 61 0.77 7.53 -2.23
C TYR A 61 -0.70 7.11 -2.14
N LYS A 62 -1.04 5.90 -2.59
CA LYS A 62 -2.41 5.38 -2.54
C LYS A 62 -2.88 5.05 -1.13
N ASN A 63 -1.99 4.60 -0.26
CA ASN A 63 -2.35 4.17 1.10
C ASN A 63 -2.31 5.30 2.13
N ARG A 64 -1.96 6.52 1.74
CA ARG A 64 -1.92 7.67 2.66
C ARG A 64 -3.29 7.97 3.25
N PHE A 65 -3.31 8.39 4.50
CA PHE A 65 -4.51 8.99 5.09
C PHE A 65 -4.83 10.31 4.38
N VAL A 66 -6.08 10.52 4.01
CA VAL A 66 -6.59 11.79 3.50
C VAL A 66 -7.53 12.35 4.55
N SER A 67 -7.12 13.44 5.20
CA SER A 67 -7.96 14.13 6.19
C SER A 67 -9.21 14.71 5.52
N MET A 68 -10.34 14.66 6.23
CA MET A 68 -11.55 15.36 5.86
C MET A 68 -11.41 16.85 6.19
N ALA A 69 -11.84 17.70 5.27
CA ALA A 69 -11.97 19.13 5.54
C ALA A 69 -13.30 19.40 6.27
N THR A 70 -13.28 20.30 7.25
CA THR A 70 -14.51 20.79 7.87
C THR A 70 -15.37 21.53 6.86
N ASN A 71 -16.68 21.45 6.98
CA ASN A 71 -17.62 22.13 6.11
C ASN A 71 -18.19 23.37 6.81
N SER A 72 -17.97 24.54 6.23
CA SER A 72 -18.44 25.83 6.77
C SER A 72 -19.96 26.01 6.78
N LYS A 73 -20.70 25.17 6.04
CA LYS A 73 -22.17 25.13 6.07
C LYS A 73 -22.73 24.54 7.37
N TYR A 74 -21.90 23.82 8.13
CA TYR A 74 -22.27 23.26 9.42
C TYR A 74 -21.64 24.08 10.56
N PRO A 75 -22.23 24.06 11.78
CA PRO A 75 -21.62 24.68 12.95
C PRO A 75 -20.19 24.18 13.16
N LYS A 76 -19.33 25.01 13.77
CA LYS A 76 -17.98 24.60 14.17
C LYS A 76 -18.03 23.32 15.01
N SER A 77 -16.94 22.54 15.00
CA SER A 77 -16.81 21.35 15.85
C SER A 77 -17.22 21.69 17.28
N ASN A 78 -18.11 20.87 17.85
CA ASN A 78 -18.54 20.98 19.23
C ASN A 78 -17.59 20.27 20.21
N ILE A 79 -16.47 19.75 19.71
CA ILE A 79 -15.42 19.13 20.51
C ILE A 79 -14.05 19.74 20.21
N THR A 80 -13.16 19.67 21.19
CA THR A 80 -11.74 20.03 21.05
C THR A 80 -10.95 18.91 20.37
N LYS A 81 -9.74 19.23 19.92
CA LYS A 81 -8.83 18.24 19.31
C LYS A 81 -8.44 17.11 20.26
N ASP A 82 -8.28 17.40 21.55
CA ASP A 82 -7.92 16.35 22.52
C ASP A 82 -9.11 15.46 22.86
N GLN A 83 -10.33 16.01 22.91
CA GLN A 83 -11.55 15.20 22.95
C GLN A 83 -11.70 14.34 21.70
N ALA A 84 -11.35 14.86 20.52
CA ALA A 84 -11.38 14.10 19.27
C ALA A 84 -10.41 12.91 19.30
N LYS A 85 -9.18 13.11 19.80
CA LYS A 85 -8.21 12.02 20.01
C LYS A 85 -8.72 10.97 20.99
N ALA A 86 -9.29 11.41 22.12
CA ALA A 86 -9.83 10.49 23.13
C ALA A 86 -10.99 9.65 22.57
N LYS A 87 -11.92 10.30 21.83
CA LYS A 87 -13.02 9.59 21.15
C LYS A 87 -12.50 8.65 20.06
N ALA A 88 -11.50 9.07 19.28
CA ALA A 88 -10.89 8.21 18.26
C ALA A 88 -10.24 6.96 18.86
N GLU A 89 -9.57 7.10 20.02
CA GLU A 89 -9.03 5.95 20.74
C GLU A 89 -10.13 5.03 21.26
N ALA A 90 -11.17 5.59 21.89
CA ALA A 90 -12.31 4.80 22.36
C ALA A 90 -13.00 4.02 21.23
N LEU A 91 -13.19 4.65 20.06
CA LEU A 91 -13.74 4.01 18.87
C LEU A 91 -12.84 2.87 18.38
N TYR A 92 -11.52 3.07 18.35
CA TYR A 92 -10.60 2.01 17.96
C TYR A 92 -10.70 0.83 18.92
N GLN A 93 -10.64 1.06 20.23
CA GLN A 93 -10.73 -0.01 21.22
C GLN A 93 -12.09 -0.73 21.19
N ALA A 94 -13.19 -0.01 20.93
CA ALA A 94 -14.52 -0.61 20.82
C ALA A 94 -14.68 -1.50 19.59
N MET A 95 -13.94 -1.21 18.51
CA MET A 95 -13.99 -1.96 17.26
C MET A 95 -12.87 -3.00 17.13
N HIS A 96 -11.79 -2.84 17.88
CA HIS A 96 -10.59 -3.66 17.76
C HIS A 96 -10.69 -4.90 18.65
N GLY A 97 -10.68 -6.08 18.04
CA GLY A 97 -10.67 -7.35 18.75
C GLY A 97 -11.72 -8.32 18.22
N TRP A 98 -12.06 -9.31 19.04
CA TRP A 98 -13.11 -10.28 18.71
C TRP A 98 -14.48 -9.70 19.03
N GLY A 99 -15.17 -9.23 17.99
CA GLY A 99 -16.48 -8.60 18.09
C GLY A 99 -16.37 -7.10 18.38
N ALA A 100 -17.08 -6.29 17.60
CA ALA A 100 -17.16 -4.85 17.79
C ALA A 100 -18.33 -4.49 18.71
N ASN A 101 -18.10 -3.59 19.65
CA ASN A 101 -19.11 -3.09 20.57
C ASN A 101 -19.87 -1.91 19.95
N LEU A 102 -21.01 -2.21 19.32
CA LEU A 102 -21.85 -1.20 18.68
C LEU A 102 -22.32 -0.13 19.68
N ASP A 103 -22.73 -0.52 20.89
CA ASP A 103 -23.24 0.42 21.89
C ASP A 103 -22.18 1.46 22.26
N THR A 104 -20.95 1.02 22.55
CA THR A 104 -19.83 1.95 22.82
C THR A 104 -19.52 2.84 21.62
N VAL A 105 -19.63 2.32 20.39
CA VAL A 105 -19.45 3.14 19.19
C VAL A 105 -20.54 4.21 19.08
N LEU A 106 -21.81 3.84 19.26
CA LEU A 106 -22.94 4.77 19.21
C LEU A 106 -22.83 5.84 20.31
N GLU A 107 -22.51 5.45 21.55
CA GLU A 107 -22.29 6.38 22.65
C GLU A 107 -21.12 7.33 22.39
N THR A 108 -20.04 6.83 21.79
CA THR A 108 -18.86 7.65 21.49
C THR A 108 -19.15 8.66 20.36
N LEU A 109 -19.94 8.26 19.37
CA LEU A 109 -20.37 9.12 18.25
C LEU A 109 -21.52 10.05 18.62
N ALA A 110 -22.31 9.71 19.65
CA ALA A 110 -23.46 10.49 20.06
C ALA A 110 -23.11 11.94 20.41
N GLY A 111 -24.00 12.84 19.99
CA GLY A 111 -23.87 14.27 20.25
C GLY A 111 -22.78 14.98 19.43
N LEU A 112 -22.04 14.30 18.56
CA LEU A 112 -21.13 14.97 17.62
C LEU A 112 -21.94 15.67 16.53
N ASN A 113 -21.58 16.92 16.23
CA ASN A 113 -22.02 17.54 14.98
C ASN A 113 -21.11 17.11 13.81
N TYR A 114 -21.48 17.47 12.58
CA TYR A 114 -20.73 17.09 11.38
C TYR A 114 -19.22 17.44 11.48
N ASN A 115 -18.89 18.67 11.88
CA ASN A 115 -17.50 19.09 12.00
C ASN A 115 -16.78 18.45 13.20
N GLY A 116 -17.51 18.08 14.26
CA GLY A 116 -17.01 17.28 15.37
C GLY A 116 -16.65 15.86 14.93
N TYR A 117 -17.48 15.23 14.10
CA TYR A 117 -17.13 13.96 13.46
C TYR A 117 -15.86 14.10 12.60
N VAL A 118 -15.75 15.15 11.78
CA VAL A 118 -14.55 15.39 10.96
C VAL A 118 -13.29 15.46 11.82
N GLU A 119 -13.33 16.13 12.98
CA GLU A 119 -12.20 16.15 13.91
C GLU A 119 -11.87 14.75 14.45
N VAL A 120 -12.88 13.94 14.82
CA VAL A 120 -12.67 12.55 15.26
C VAL A 120 -12.10 11.68 14.14
N PHE A 121 -12.63 11.77 12.93
CA PHE A 121 -12.13 11.06 11.76
C PHE A 121 -10.66 11.39 11.48
N ASN A 122 -10.32 12.68 11.53
CA ASN A 122 -8.95 13.15 11.34
C ASN A 122 -8.00 12.70 12.46
N ALA A 123 -8.47 12.70 13.71
CA ALA A 123 -7.72 12.22 14.86
C ALA A 123 -7.55 10.69 14.84
N PHE A 124 -8.51 9.96 14.27
CA PHE A 124 -8.46 8.51 14.11
C PHE A 124 -7.39 8.10 13.08
N GLY A 125 -7.30 8.82 11.97
CA GLY A 125 -6.31 8.55 10.92
C GLY A 125 -6.57 7.23 10.21
N LYS A 126 -5.51 6.45 10.01
CA LYS A 126 -5.63 5.03 9.63
C LYS A 126 -5.12 4.17 10.77
N ARG A 127 -5.83 3.09 11.08
CA ARG A 127 -5.44 2.13 12.11
C ARG A 127 -5.48 0.71 11.58
N SER A 128 -4.50 -0.08 12.02
CA SER A 128 -4.33 -1.47 11.61
C SER A 128 -5.33 -2.37 12.34
N PRO A 129 -6.10 -3.20 11.62
CA PRO A 129 -6.82 -4.32 12.24
C PRO A 129 -5.86 -5.44 12.62
N ALA A 130 -6.34 -6.41 13.38
CA ALA A 130 -5.57 -7.62 13.72
C ALA A 130 -5.14 -8.41 12.46
N ILE A 131 -5.97 -8.40 11.41
CA ILE A 131 -5.69 -9.01 10.12
C ILE A 131 -6.15 -8.05 9.03
N GLY A 132 -5.26 -7.71 8.10
CA GLY A 132 -5.58 -6.87 6.94
C GLY A 132 -4.74 -5.61 6.85
N SER A 133 -5.20 -4.66 6.02
CA SER A 133 -4.56 -3.36 5.82
C SER A 133 -5.16 -2.28 6.70
N ASP A 134 -4.41 -1.22 6.96
CA ASP A 134 -4.89 -0.07 7.73
C ASP A 134 -6.15 0.55 7.12
N MET A 135 -7.11 0.84 7.98
CA MET A 135 -8.43 1.38 7.62
C MET A 135 -8.66 2.72 8.32
N THR A 136 -9.34 3.63 7.64
CA THR A 136 -9.92 4.86 8.19
C THR A 136 -11.10 4.55 9.10
N LEU A 137 -11.57 5.54 9.88
CA LEU A 137 -12.73 5.35 10.75
C LEU A 137 -13.96 4.84 9.99
N THR A 138 -14.27 5.41 8.82
CA THR A 138 -15.39 4.97 7.98
C THR A 138 -15.22 3.53 7.48
N GLU A 139 -14.00 3.14 7.10
CA GLU A 139 -13.71 1.77 6.68
C GLU A 139 -13.82 0.79 7.87
N TRP A 140 -13.37 1.17 9.06
CA TRP A 140 -13.55 0.40 10.30
C TRP A 140 -15.02 0.18 10.61
N LEU A 141 -15.83 1.25 10.62
CA LEU A 141 -17.27 1.15 10.86
C LEU A 141 -17.95 0.23 9.84
N ASN A 142 -17.62 0.37 8.55
CA ASN A 142 -18.17 -0.48 7.49
C ASN A 142 -17.74 -1.94 7.57
N ASN A 143 -16.50 -2.19 8.02
CA ASN A 143 -15.94 -3.52 8.14
C ASN A 143 -16.48 -4.27 9.37
N GLN A 144 -16.67 -3.58 10.48
CA GLN A 144 -17.16 -4.19 11.73
C GLN A 144 -18.69 -4.31 11.77
N PHE A 145 -19.41 -3.36 11.17
CA PHE A 145 -20.87 -3.29 11.21
C PHE A 145 -21.44 -3.52 9.80
N THR A 146 -21.51 -4.78 9.39
CA THR A 146 -21.98 -5.18 8.06
C THR A 146 -23.50 -5.31 7.96
N SER A 147 -24.20 -5.42 9.09
CA SER A 147 -25.66 -5.58 9.08
C SER A 147 -26.35 -4.25 8.74
N SER A 148 -27.47 -4.32 8.00
CA SER A 148 -28.26 -3.12 7.67
C SER A 148 -28.79 -2.41 8.91
N TYR A 149 -29.04 -3.16 9.99
CA TYR A 149 -29.51 -2.61 11.26
C TYR A 149 -28.46 -1.71 11.91
N ASP A 150 -27.23 -2.21 12.09
CA ASP A 150 -26.15 -1.45 12.74
C ASP A 150 -25.81 -0.18 11.95
N ARG A 151 -25.76 -0.31 10.61
CA ARG A 151 -25.51 0.83 9.71
C ARG A 151 -26.61 1.88 9.80
N THR A 152 -27.87 1.46 9.95
CA THR A 152 -28.99 2.39 10.13
C THR A 152 -28.87 3.13 11.46
N GLN A 153 -28.46 2.46 12.54
CA GLN A 153 -28.25 3.12 13.84
C GLN A 153 -27.11 4.14 13.78
N ILE A 154 -25.99 3.80 13.16
CA ILE A 154 -24.86 4.74 13.02
C ILE A 154 -25.27 5.93 12.13
N ASN A 155 -25.93 5.68 11.00
CA ASN A 155 -26.39 6.74 10.10
C ASN A 155 -27.49 7.62 10.71
N PHE A 156 -28.28 7.08 11.65
CA PHE A 156 -29.28 7.87 12.37
C PHE A 156 -28.62 8.92 13.27
N ILE A 157 -27.54 8.56 13.97
CA ILE A 157 -26.82 9.49 14.85
C ILE A 157 -25.95 10.45 14.04
N LEU A 158 -25.38 9.98 12.92
CA LEU A 158 -24.55 10.78 12.05
C LEU A 158 -24.92 10.56 10.57
N PRO A 159 -25.84 11.38 10.04
CA PRO A 159 -26.34 11.22 8.67
C PRO A 159 -25.26 11.42 7.61
N GLY A 160 -25.20 10.49 6.65
CA GLY A 160 -24.38 10.59 5.44
C GLY A 160 -22.91 10.17 5.63
N ILE A 161 -22.61 9.40 6.68
CA ILE A 161 -21.24 8.96 7.00
C ILE A 161 -20.94 7.53 6.52
N LEU A 162 -21.95 6.66 6.46
CA LEU A 162 -21.85 5.27 6.00
C LEU A 162 -22.66 5.02 4.73
#